data_AF-A0A6V7KW62-F1
#
_entry.id   AF-A0A6V7KW62-F1
#
_cell.length_a   1.000
_cell.length_b   1.000
_cell.length_c   1.000
_cell.angle_alpha   90.00
_cell.angle_beta   90.00
_cell.angle_gamma   90.00
#
_symmetry.space_group_name_H-M   'P 1'
#
loop_
_entity.id
_entity.type
_entity.pdbx_description
1 polymer ?
#
loop_
_entity_poly.entity_id
_entity_poly.type
_entity_poly.pdbx_seq_one_letter_code
_entity_poly.pdbx_strand_id
1 'polypeptide(L)'
;VIPFLVLAVGVDNIFILVQTHQRNPPRPQETIPQHMGRILAEVGPSMFLSSVAESLCFAIGTISSMPAVKTFALFASVAIAINFLLQISGFVSLLALDTRRYE
;
A
#
# COMPACT_ATOMS: atom_id res chain seq x y z
N VAL A 1 -7.29 -12.91 13.38
CA VAL A 1 -6.73 -11.55 13.53
C VAL A 1 -5.91 -11.10 12.33
N ILE A 2 -5.10 -11.97 11.70
CA ILE A 2 -4.26 -11.61 10.54
C ILE A 2 -5.05 -10.94 9.40
N PRO A 3 -6.23 -11.45 8.97
CA PRO A 3 -6.98 -10.81 7.89
C PRO A 3 -7.43 -9.39 8.22
N PHE A 4 -7.83 -9.15 9.47
CA PHE A 4 -8.24 -7.82 9.92
C PHE A 4 -7.08 -6.82 9.89
N LEU A 5 -5.90 -7.26 10.32
CA LEU A 5 -4.70 -6.42 10.37
C LEU A 5 -4.24 -6.02 8.96
N VAL A 6 -4.13 -7.02 8.07
CA VAL A 6 -3.71 -6.79 6.68
C VAL A 6 -4.74 -5.92 5.94
N LEU A 7 -6.04 -6.11 6.20
CA LEU A 7 -7.09 -5.27 5.64
C LEU A 7 -6.98 -3.82 6.14
N ALA A 8 -6.76 -3.60 7.44
CA ALA A 8 -6.66 -2.26 8.01
C ALA A 8 -5.50 -1.46 7.40
N VAL A 9 -4.30 -2.07 7.35
CA VAL A 9 -3.12 -1.48 6.69
C VAL A 9 -3.38 -1.27 5.20
N GLY A 10 -3.98 -2.27 4.55
CA GLY A 10 -4.21 -2.23 3.12
C GLY A 10 -5.18 -1.12 2.71
N VAL A 11 -6.27 -0.95 3.45
CA VAL A 11 -7.28 0.09 3.20
C VAL A 11 -6.69 1.48 3.40
N ASP A 12 -5.85 1.70 4.41
CA ASP A 12 -5.21 3.00 4.65
C ASP A 12 -4.35 3.44 3.44
N ASN A 13 -3.46 2.55 2.99
CA ASN A 13 -2.62 2.75 1.81
C ASN A 13 -3.44 3.04 0.54
N ILE A 14 -4.51 2.26 0.31
CA ILE A 14 -5.40 2.46 -0.84
C ILE A 14 -6.13 3.80 -0.75
N PHE A 15 -6.61 4.17 0.42
CA PHE A 15 -7.35 5.41 0.64
C PHE A 15 -6.47 6.63 0.39
N ILE A 16 -5.23 6.63 0.89
CA ILE A 16 -4.25 7.70 0.64
C ILE A 16 -3.99 7.87 -0.87
N LEU A 17 -3.82 6.77 -1.60
CA LEU A 17 -3.56 6.80 -3.05
C LEU A 17 -4.76 7.36 -3.83
N VAL A 18 -5.96 6.82 -3.58
CA VAL A 18 -7.19 7.23 -4.28
C VAL A 18 -7.56 8.67 -3.94
N GLN A 19 -7.45 9.07 -2.67
CA GLN A 19 -7.75 10.44 -2.26
C GLN A 19 -6.79 11.45 -2.89
N THR A 20 -5.50 11.11 -2.98
CA THR A 20 -4.52 11.99 -3.63
C THR A 20 -4.74 12.08 -5.13
N HIS A 21 -5.12 10.98 -5.79
CA HIS A 21 -5.52 10.97 -7.20
C HIS A 21 -6.76 11.86 -7.43
N GLN A 22 -7.80 11.73 -6.61
CA GLN A 22 -9.02 12.54 -6.74
C GLN A 22 -8.79 14.03 -6.45
N ARG A 23 -7.87 14.37 -5.53
CA ARG A 23 -7.53 15.76 -5.22
C ARG A 23 -6.67 16.44 -6.29
N ASN A 24 -5.94 15.67 -7.08
CA ASN A 24 -5.06 16.17 -8.12
C ASN A 24 -5.65 15.84 -9.49
N PRO A 25 -6.39 16.75 -10.14
CA PRO A 25 -6.88 16.49 -11.49
C PRO A 25 -5.70 16.37 -12.51
N PRO A 26 -5.91 15.67 -13.63
CA PRO A 26 -4.94 15.61 -14.73
C PRO A 26 -4.67 17.01 -15.29
N ARG A 27 -3.40 17.31 -15.58
CA ARG A 27 -3.05 18.56 -16.26
C ARG A 27 -3.42 18.48 -17.75
N PRO A 28 -3.66 19.61 -18.45
CA PRO A 28 -4.15 19.64 -19.84
C PRO A 28 -3.28 18.95 -20.91
N GLN A 29 -2.06 18.51 -20.56
CA GLN A 29 -1.12 17.81 -21.45
C GLN A 29 -0.53 16.54 -20.79
N GLU A 30 -1.08 16.11 -19.66
CA GLU A 30 -0.56 14.98 -18.89
C GLU A 30 -1.27 13.70 -19.34
N THR A 31 -0.52 12.71 -19.81
CA THR A 31 -1.08 11.38 -20.13
C THR A 31 -1.43 10.62 -18.85
N ILE A 32 -2.39 9.69 -18.88
CA ILE A 32 -2.76 8.87 -17.71
C ILE A 32 -1.53 8.23 -17.02
N PRO A 33 -0.56 7.63 -17.75
CA PRO A 33 0.62 7.05 -17.09
C PRO A 33 1.50 8.10 -16.41
N GLN A 34 1.65 9.29 -16.99
CA GLN A 34 2.40 10.39 -16.37
C GLN A 34 1.68 10.92 -15.13
N HIS A 35 0.36 11.03 -15.20
CA HIS A 35 -0.48 11.42 -14.08
C HIS A 35 -0.34 10.44 -12.92
N MET A 36 -0.55 9.15 -13.17
CA MET A 36 -0.40 8.09 -12.18
C MET A 36 1.01 8.03 -11.60
N GLY A 37 2.03 8.21 -12.45
CA GLY A 37 3.43 8.28 -12.00
C GLY A 37 3.69 9.46 -11.07
N ARG A 38 3.10 10.64 -11.33
CA ARG A 38 3.21 11.81 -10.46
C ARG A 38 2.53 11.59 -9.11
N ILE A 39 1.30 11.06 -9.11
CA ILE A 39 0.58 10.74 -7.87
C ILE A 39 1.38 9.72 -7.05
N LEU A 40 1.86 8.66 -7.70
CA LEU A 40 2.65 7.62 -7.04
C LEU A 40 3.98 8.15 -6.51
N ALA A 41 4.62 9.11 -7.20
CA ALA A 41 5.84 9.74 -6.70
C ALA A 41 5.60 10.60 -5.45
N GLU A 42 4.41 11.16 -5.30
CA GLU A 42 4.02 11.98 -4.15
C GLU A 42 3.69 11.12 -2.91
N VAL A 43 2.86 10.07 -3.07
CA VAL A 43 2.41 9.24 -1.93
C VAL A 43 3.25 7.98 -1.72
N GLY A 44 3.90 7.47 -2.75
CA GLY A 44 4.64 6.21 -2.75
C GLY A 44 5.74 6.14 -1.68
N PRO A 45 6.57 7.18 -1.47
CA PRO A 45 7.58 7.18 -0.40
C PRO A 45 6.96 7.03 0.99
N SER A 46 5.81 7.67 1.23
CA SER A 46 5.09 7.59 2.52
C SER A 46 4.54 6.18 2.75
N MET A 47 3.85 5.62 1.75
CA MET A 47 3.32 4.26 1.80
C MET A 47 4.42 3.21 2.00
N PHE A 48 5.57 3.39 1.32
CA PHE A 48 6.73 2.53 1.46
C PHE A 48 7.29 2.59 2.89
N LEU A 49 7.49 3.80 3.42
CA LEU A 49 8.02 3.98 4.77
C LEU A 49 7.11 3.34 5.83
N SER A 50 5.80 3.57 5.76
CA SER A 50 4.83 2.97 6.69
C SER A 50 4.84 1.44 6.60
N SER A 51 4.75 0.88 5.39
CA SER A 51 4.71 -0.58 5.20
C SER A 51 6.01 -1.27 5.64
N VAL A 52 7.17 -0.64 5.41
CA VAL A 52 8.47 -1.13 5.89
C VAL A 52 8.55 -1.03 7.40
N ALA A 53 8.13 0.08 8.01
CA ALA A 53 8.13 0.25 9.46
C ALA A 53 7.24 -0.80 10.15
N GLU A 54 6.04 -1.05 9.63
CA GLU A 54 5.13 -2.08 10.14
C GLU A 54 5.72 -3.49 9.99
N SER A 55 6.25 -3.80 8.80
CA SER A 55 6.88 -5.11 8.56
C SER A 55 8.07 -5.36 9.49
N LEU A 56 8.92 -4.35 9.71
CA LEU A 56 10.03 -4.43 10.67
C LEU A 56 9.54 -4.53 12.12
N CYS A 57 8.48 -3.79 12.48
CA CYS A 57 7.88 -3.85 13.81
C CYS A 57 7.35 -5.27 14.12
N PHE A 58 6.62 -5.88 13.18
CA PHE A 58 6.19 -7.27 13.31
C PHE A 58 7.37 -8.25 13.28
N ALA A 59 8.40 -8.01 12.46
CA ALA A 59 9.60 -8.83 12.44
C ALA A 59 10.32 -8.82 13.81
N ILE A 60 10.46 -7.66 14.46
CA ILE A 60 11.02 -7.54 15.82
C ILE A 60 10.11 -8.25 16.84
N GLY A 61 8.79 -8.19 16.65
CA GLY A 61 7.81 -8.93 17.47
C GLY A 61 8.03 -10.45 17.51
N THR A 62 8.74 -11.03 16.52
CA THR A 62 9.10 -12.45 16.52
C THR A 62 10.15 -12.84 17.56
N ILE A 63 10.84 -11.88 18.16
CA ILE A 63 11.82 -12.11 19.24
C ILE A 63 11.13 -12.44 20.57
N SER A 64 9.83 -12.12 20.70
CA SER A 64 9.05 -12.35 21.92
C SER A 64 9.04 -13.82 22.36
N SER A 65 9.08 -14.04 23.67
CA SER A 65 9.11 -15.38 24.31
C SER A 65 7.78 -16.15 24.17
N MET A 66 6.68 -15.49 23.81
CA MET A 66 5.39 -16.14 23.62
C MET A 66 5.27 -16.76 22.21
N PRO A 67 5.14 -18.10 22.07
CA PRO A 67 5.13 -18.78 20.77
C PRO A 67 3.94 -18.37 19.89
N ALA A 68 2.77 -18.09 20.48
CA ALA A 68 1.60 -17.62 19.75
C ALA A 68 1.85 -16.26 19.07
N VAL A 69 2.53 -15.35 19.75
CA VAL A 69 2.86 -14.02 19.23
C VAL A 69 3.90 -14.12 18.13
N LYS A 70 4.89 -15.02 18.28
CA LYS A 70 5.95 -15.24 17.30
C LYS A 70 5.42 -15.71 15.94
N THR A 71 4.57 -16.74 15.94
CA THR A 71 3.95 -17.23 14.71
C THR A 71 3.06 -16.17 14.07
N PHE A 72 2.26 -15.46 14.88
CA PHE A 72 1.42 -14.37 14.41
C PHE A 72 2.24 -13.24 13.74
N ALA A 73 3.30 -12.79 14.40
CA ALA A 73 4.13 -11.68 13.93
C ALA A 73 4.90 -12.03 12.65
N LEU A 74 5.37 -13.28 12.51
CA LEU A 74 6.00 -13.76 11.28
C LEU A 74 5.02 -13.71 10.09
N PHE A 75 3.80 -14.24 10.26
CA PHE A 75 2.79 -14.21 9.21
C PHE A 75 2.35 -12.78 8.86
N ALA A 76 2.19 -11.91 9.87
CA ALA A 76 1.83 -10.51 9.65
C ALA A 76 2.91 -9.75 8.85
N SER A 77 4.19 -9.91 9.20
CA SER A 77 5.31 -9.28 8.51
C SER A 77 5.35 -9.66 7.01
N VAL A 78 5.23 -10.95 6.71
CA VAL A 78 5.21 -11.44 5.32
C VAL A 78 3.95 -10.97 4.58
N ALA A 79 2.79 -11.01 5.24
CA ALA A 79 1.53 -10.60 4.62
C ALA A 79 1.52 -9.10 4.28
N ILE A 80 2.02 -8.23 5.15
CA ILE A 80 2.14 -6.79 4.89
C ILE A 80 3.11 -6.52 3.75
N ALA A 81 4.27 -7.22 3.72
CA ALA A 81 5.23 -7.07 2.63
C ALA A 81 4.63 -7.45 1.26
N ILE A 82 3.94 -8.59 1.19
CA ILE A 82 3.25 -9.03 -0.04
C ILE A 82 2.12 -8.05 -0.38
N ASN A 83 1.34 -7.60 0.60
CA ASN A 83 0.27 -6.63 0.40
C ASN A 83 0.78 -5.34 -0.23
N PHE A 84 1.89 -4.80 0.28
CA PHE A 84 2.52 -3.60 -0.29
C PHE A 84 2.96 -3.80 -1.74
N LEU A 85 3.58 -4.94 -2.07
CA LEU A 85 3.98 -5.26 -3.45
C LEU A 85 2.78 -5.35 -4.39
N LEU A 86 1.70 -6.01 -3.97
CA LEU A 86 0.45 -6.10 -4.75
C LEU A 86 -0.23 -4.74 -4.89
N GLN A 87 -0.13 -3.86 -3.90
CA GLN A 87 -0.67 -2.51 -3.97
C GLN A 87 0.08 -1.64 -4.97
N ILE A 88 1.41 -1.57 -4.89
CA ILE A 88 2.22 -0.72 -5.80
C ILE A 88 2.15 -1.21 -7.25
N SER A 89 2.06 -2.51 -7.49
CA SER A 89 2.03 -3.07 -8.85
C SER A 89 0.61 -3.25 -9.37
N GLY A 90 -0.18 -4.10 -8.71
CA GLY A 90 -1.51 -4.51 -9.13
C GLY A 90 -2.55 -3.41 -8.98
N PHE A 91 -2.66 -2.82 -7.78
CA PHE A 91 -3.70 -1.81 -7.51
C PHE A 91 -3.47 -0.53 -8.32
N VAL A 92 -2.22 -0.04 -8.42
CA VAL A 92 -1.90 1.12 -9.28
C VAL A 92 -2.26 0.87 -10.74
N SER A 93 -1.99 -0.33 -11.26
CA SER A 93 -2.35 -0.69 -12.64
C SER A 93 -3.88 -0.73 -12.85
N LEU A 94 -4.62 -1.27 -11.88
CA LEU A 94 -6.09 -1.27 -11.91
C LEU A 94 -6.65 0.14 -11.84
N LEU A 95 -6.09 1.00 -10.98
CA LEU A 95 -6.50 2.40 -10.87
C LEU A 95 -6.26 3.15 -12.17
N ALA A 96 -5.12 2.94 -12.85
CA ALA A 96 -4.85 3.53 -14.15
C ALA A 96 -5.86 3.10 -15.23
N LEU A 97 -6.28 1.83 -15.22
CA LEU A 97 -7.33 1.32 -16.11
C LEU A 97 -8.70 1.92 -15.80
N ASP A 98 -9.00 2.13 -14.52
CA ASP A 98 -10.23 2.76 -14.05
C ASP A 98 -10.28 4.24 -14.49
N THR A 99 -9.20 5.00 -14.31
CA THR A 99 -9.09 6.38 -14.83
C THR A 99 -9.35 6.44 -16.34
N ARG A 100 -8.82 5.48 -17.11
CA ARG A 100 -9.05 5.37 -18.57
C ARG A 100 -10.50 5.03 -18.93
N ARG A 101 -11.28 4.46 -18.03
CA ARG A 101 -12.71 4.20 -18.24
C ARG A 101 -13.58 5.43 -17.96
N TYR A 102 -13.12 6.32 -17.08
CA TYR A 102 -13.85 7.52 -16.69
C TYR A 102 -13.63 8.71 -17.64
N GLU A 103 -12.49 8.76 -18.35
CA GLU A 103 -12.26 9.64 -19.52
C GLU A 103 -13.02 9.14 -20.76
#